data_AF-A0A6J5V512-F1
#
_entry.id   AF-A0A6J5V512-F1
#
_cell.length_a   1.000
_cell.length_b   1.000
_cell.length_c   1.000
_cell.angle_alpha   90.00
_cell.angle_beta   90.00
_cell.angle_gamma   90.00
#
_symmetry.space_group_name_H-M   'P 1'
#
loop_
_entity.id
_entity.type
_entity.pdbx_description
1 polymer ?
#
loop_
_entity_poly.entity_id
_entity_poly.type
_entity_poly.pdbx_seq_one_letter_code
_entity_poly.pdbx_strand_id
1 'polypeptide(L)'
;MPRGPEFTEEEIPLPYTQDLLKARVVGDSKAPKIPLYDGMTNPYDHLDNFRYAMEGRGANKATKCHMFPTTLKGPATSWFKRLTPESISSFAELRKVFLERYMIISDRLYTANDLSTVRQRLDEKLKDYITRFNNEYARCEG
;
A
#
# COMPACT_ATOMS: atom_id res chain seq x y z
N MET A 1 18.88 12.50 41.18
CA MET A 1 17.74 12.00 40.38
C MET A 1 18.17 10.74 39.66
N PRO A 2 17.39 9.65 39.67
CA PRO A 2 17.71 8.47 38.87
C PRO A 2 17.51 8.83 37.39
N ARG A 3 18.48 8.50 36.55
CA ARG A 3 18.35 8.57 35.10
C ARG A 3 17.20 7.64 34.71
N GLY A 4 16.18 8.19 34.06
CA GLY A 4 15.12 7.39 33.44
C GLY A 4 15.73 6.41 32.43
N PRO A 5 14.98 5.39 32.00
CA PRO A 5 15.47 4.46 30.99
C PRO A 5 15.91 5.28 29.77
N GLU A 6 17.16 5.10 29.38
CA GLU A 6 17.68 5.54 28.08
C GLU A 6 16.83 4.82 27.03
N PHE A 7 15.85 5.53 26.46
CA PHE A 7 15.23 5.11 25.22
C PHE A 7 16.32 5.28 24.16
N THR A 8 17.14 4.25 23.99
CA THR A 8 17.85 4.09 22.73
C THR A 8 16.77 3.97 21.68
N GLU A 9 16.60 5.01 20.86
CA GLU A 9 15.91 4.89 19.58
C GLU A 9 16.68 3.82 18.80
N GLU A 10 16.34 2.55 19.03
CA GLU A 10 16.74 1.47 18.15
C GLU A 10 16.10 1.83 16.80
N GLU A 11 16.92 2.44 15.96
CA GLU A 11 16.59 2.80 14.60
C GLU A 11 16.23 1.48 13.91
N ILE A 12 14.93 1.17 13.85
CA ILE A 12 14.43 -0.08 13.28
C ILE A 12 15.05 -0.19 11.88
N PRO A 13 15.94 -1.17 11.63
CA PRO A 13 16.68 -1.22 10.39
C PRO A 13 15.70 -1.28 9.23
N LEU A 14 15.92 -0.45 8.21
CA LEU A 14 15.13 -0.55 7.00
C LEU A 14 15.25 -1.99 6.47
N PRO A 15 14.17 -2.57 5.91
CA PRO A 15 14.17 -3.95 5.43
C PRO A 15 14.99 -4.15 4.15
N TYR A 16 15.90 -3.23 3.84
CA TYR A 16 16.67 -3.18 2.61
C TYR A 16 18.00 -3.92 2.76
N THR A 17 18.47 -4.54 1.68
CA THR A 17 19.84 -5.09 1.63
C THR A 17 20.89 -3.97 1.69
N GLN A 18 22.10 -4.30 2.12
CA GLN A 18 23.22 -3.34 2.13
C GLN A 18 23.46 -2.69 0.77
N ASP A 19 23.32 -3.46 -0.32
CA ASP A 19 23.49 -2.94 -1.68
C ASP A 19 22.43 -1.89 -2.03
N LEU A 20 21.19 -2.10 -1.60
CA LEU A 20 20.10 -1.15 -1.82
C LEU A 20 20.23 0.11 -0.94
N LEU A 21 20.76 -0.05 0.28
CA LEU A 21 21.09 1.09 1.16
C LEU A 21 22.22 1.95 0.60
N LYS A 22 23.24 1.33 0.00
CA LYS A 22 24.39 2.00 -0.62
C LYS A 22 24.11 2.52 -2.03
N ALA A 23 23.04 2.06 -2.67
CA ALA A 23 22.70 2.46 -4.02
C ALA A 23 22.47 3.97 -4.13
N ARG A 24 22.97 4.57 -5.22
CA ARG A 24 22.81 6.00 -5.47
C ARG A 24 21.32 6.38 -5.56
N VAL A 25 20.87 7.27 -4.68
CA VAL A 25 19.55 7.89 -4.75
C VAL A 25 19.62 9.10 -5.68
N VAL A 26 18.64 9.23 -6.58
CA VAL A 26 18.53 10.28 -7.59
C VAL A 26 17.11 10.87 -7.59
N GLY A 27 16.99 12.17 -7.84
CA GLY A 27 15.71 12.89 -7.91
C GLY A 27 15.44 13.77 -6.68
N ASP A 28 14.27 14.40 -6.65
CA ASP A 28 13.82 15.22 -5.50
C ASP A 28 13.66 14.35 -4.24
N SER A 29 14.30 14.75 -3.15
CA SER A 29 14.26 14.07 -1.85
C SER A 29 12.96 14.32 -1.08
N LYS A 30 12.12 15.25 -1.53
CA LYS A 30 10.82 15.51 -0.89
C LYS A 30 9.88 14.34 -1.11
N ALA A 31 9.08 14.02 -0.10
CA ALA A 31 8.03 13.03 -0.23
C ALA A 31 7.11 13.33 -1.44
N PRO A 32 6.69 12.31 -2.20
CA PRO A 32 5.75 12.49 -3.29
C PRO A 32 4.40 12.99 -2.76
N LYS A 33 3.80 13.92 -3.51
CA LYS A 33 2.48 14.50 -3.17
C LYS A 33 1.38 13.57 -3.67
N ILE A 34 1.23 12.42 -3.03
CA ILE A 34 0.15 11.44 -3.31
C ILE A 34 -0.64 11.15 -2.04
N PRO A 35 -1.88 10.63 -2.14
CA PRO A 35 -2.61 10.15 -0.98
C PRO A 35 -1.80 9.11 -0.19
N LEU A 36 -1.77 9.25 1.13
CA LEU A 36 -1.10 8.28 2.01
C LEU A 36 -1.94 7.00 2.14
N TYR A 37 -1.27 5.86 2.01
CA TYR A 37 -1.89 4.54 2.07
C TYR A 37 -1.99 4.02 3.51
N ASP A 38 -3.21 3.73 3.98
CA ASP A 38 -3.47 3.11 5.29
C ASP A 38 -3.70 1.59 5.22
N GLY A 39 -3.85 1.03 4.02
CA GLY A 39 -4.23 -0.37 3.84
C GLY A 39 -5.70 -0.60 3.52
N MET A 40 -6.52 0.46 3.36
CA MET A 40 -7.95 0.33 3.12
C MET A 40 -8.37 0.51 1.65
N THR A 41 -7.51 1.10 0.83
CA THR A 41 -7.78 1.30 -0.62
C THR A 41 -7.10 0.23 -1.47
N ASN A 42 -7.45 0.18 -2.76
CA ASN A 42 -6.80 -0.70 -3.72
C ASN A 42 -5.27 -0.46 -3.73
N PRO A 43 -4.45 -1.48 -3.44
CA PRO A 43 -2.99 -1.33 -3.42
C PRO A 43 -2.40 -1.08 -4.82
N TYR A 44 -3.06 -1.48 -5.91
CA TYR A 44 -2.60 -1.16 -7.28
C TYR A 44 -2.69 0.33 -7.58
N ASP A 45 -3.80 0.98 -7.22
CA ASP A 45 -3.98 2.43 -7.42
C ASP A 45 -2.90 3.22 -6.67
N HIS A 46 -2.54 2.79 -5.46
CA HIS A 46 -1.43 3.41 -4.71
C HIS A 46 -0.09 3.25 -5.44
N LEU A 47 0.21 2.04 -5.92
CA LEU A 47 1.44 1.77 -6.65
C LEU A 47 1.56 2.57 -7.95
N ASP A 48 0.46 2.74 -8.69
CA ASP A 48 0.45 3.54 -9.91
C ASP A 48 0.61 5.03 -9.62
N ASN A 49 -0.12 5.57 -8.65
CA ASN A 49 0.05 6.95 -8.20
C ASN A 49 1.49 7.23 -7.76
N PHE A 50 2.08 6.31 -6.98
CA PHE A 50 3.47 6.38 -6.58
C PHE A 50 4.41 6.33 -7.79
N ARG A 51 4.20 5.38 -8.71
CA ARG A 51 5.02 5.24 -9.91
C ARG A 51 5.03 6.52 -10.75
N TYR A 52 3.87 7.09 -11.06
CA TYR A 52 3.77 8.32 -11.83
C TYR A 52 4.42 9.51 -11.12
N ALA A 53 4.22 9.65 -9.81
CA ALA A 53 4.84 10.71 -9.02
C ALA A 53 6.37 10.63 -8.99
N MET A 54 6.92 9.41 -9.02
CA MET A 54 8.37 9.17 -8.99
C MET A 54 9.01 9.25 -10.38
N GLU A 55 8.31 8.84 -11.45
CA GLU A 55 8.78 8.98 -12.83
C GLU A 55 8.98 10.46 -13.22
N GLY A 56 8.06 11.34 -12.82
CA GLY A 56 8.20 12.79 -13.02
C GLY A 56 9.39 13.43 -12.29
N ARG A 57 10.06 12.71 -11.38
CA ARG A 57 11.22 13.16 -10.59
C ARG A 57 12.54 12.55 -11.08
N GLY A 58 12.51 11.74 -12.13
CA GLY A 58 13.71 11.01 -12.61
C GLY A 58 14.21 9.97 -11.60
N ALA A 59 13.33 9.44 -10.74
CA ALA A 59 13.71 8.54 -9.68
C ALA A 59 14.07 7.15 -10.21
N ASN A 60 15.24 6.64 -9.81
CA ASN A 60 15.65 5.27 -10.10
C ASN A 60 14.99 4.27 -9.14
N LYS A 61 15.23 2.97 -9.34
CA LYS A 61 14.64 1.90 -8.52
C LYS A 61 15.01 2.03 -7.03
N ALA A 62 16.23 2.45 -6.71
CA ALA A 62 16.66 2.65 -5.33
C ALA A 62 15.92 3.83 -4.67
N THR A 63 15.83 4.97 -5.35
CA THR A 63 15.01 6.11 -4.89
C THR A 63 13.56 5.69 -4.65
N LYS A 64 12.99 4.89 -5.55
CA LYS A 64 11.62 4.38 -5.39
C LYS A 64 11.48 3.53 -4.13
N CYS A 65 12.46 2.68 -3.79
CA CYS A 65 12.43 1.97 -2.50
C CYS A 65 12.43 2.96 -1.34
N HIS A 66 13.43 3.84 -1.26
CA HIS A 66 13.60 4.78 -0.13
C HIS A 66 12.42 5.72 0.07
N MET A 67 11.73 6.12 -1.01
CA MET A 67 10.59 7.03 -0.93
C MET A 67 9.27 6.34 -0.60
N PHE A 68 9.13 5.04 -0.89
CA PHE A 68 7.86 4.34 -0.69
C PHE A 68 7.33 4.40 0.76
N PRO A 69 8.14 4.22 1.82
CA PRO A 69 7.67 4.30 3.20
C PRO A 69 7.05 5.66 3.58
N THR A 70 7.50 6.74 2.93
CA THR A 70 6.96 8.10 3.15
C THR A 70 5.52 8.26 2.67
N THR A 71 5.03 7.30 1.90
CA THR A 71 3.67 7.29 1.34
C THR A 71 2.71 6.40 2.11
N LEU A 72 3.18 5.79 3.21
CA LEU A 72 2.39 4.92 4.07
C LEU A 72 1.97 5.67 5.33
N LYS A 73 0.79 5.33 5.87
CA LYS A 73 0.33 5.79 7.18
C LYS A 73 -0.24 4.64 8.00
N GLY A 74 -0.28 4.81 9.32
CA GLY A 74 -1.00 3.93 10.24
C GLY A 74 -0.59 2.45 10.10
N PRO A 75 -1.54 1.52 9.88
CA PRO A 75 -1.24 0.09 9.77
C PRO A 75 -0.21 -0.27 8.69
N ALA A 76 -0.16 0.48 7.59
CA ALA A 76 0.80 0.28 6.50
C ALA A 76 2.24 0.62 6.91
N THR A 77 2.44 1.73 7.60
CA THR A 77 3.75 2.08 8.16
C THR A 77 4.22 1.03 9.16
N SER A 78 3.31 0.59 10.04
CA SER A 78 3.62 -0.43 11.05
C SER A 78 3.95 -1.79 10.44
N TRP A 79 3.29 -2.18 9.35
CA TRP A 79 3.65 -3.39 8.59
C TRP A 79 5.04 -3.26 7.98
N PHE A 80 5.34 -2.14 7.33
CA PHE A 80 6.64 -1.93 6.69
C PHE A 80 7.80 -2.04 7.69
N LYS A 81 7.65 -1.46 8.88
CA LYS A 81 8.64 -1.54 9.98
C LYS A 81 8.86 -2.96 10.54
N ARG A 82 7.95 -3.90 10.27
CA ARG A 82 8.05 -5.30 10.73
C ARG A 82 8.59 -6.25 9.66
N LEU A 83 8.91 -5.74 8.47
CA LEU A 83 9.57 -6.55 7.46
C LEU A 83 10.94 -6.99 7.96
N THR A 84 11.32 -8.23 7.62
CA THR A 84 12.63 -8.77 8.02
C THR A 84 13.74 -7.86 7.48
N PRO A 85 14.74 -7.50 8.32
CA PRO A 85 15.93 -6.79 7.84
C PRO A 85 16.56 -7.51 6.64
N GLU A 86 17.10 -6.73 5.69
CA GLU A 86 17.78 -7.25 4.50
C GLU A 86 16.91 -8.14 3.58
N SER A 87 15.58 -8.07 3.68
CA SER A 87 14.67 -8.87 2.85
C SER A 87 14.31 -8.27 1.50
N ILE A 88 14.59 -6.97 1.29
CA ILE A 88 14.24 -6.24 0.08
C ILE A 88 15.52 -5.73 -0.60
N SER A 89 15.84 -6.32 -1.74
CA SER A 89 16.95 -5.93 -2.60
C SER A 89 16.54 -5.00 -3.75
N SER A 90 15.24 -4.93 -4.06
CA SER A 90 14.75 -4.15 -5.21
C SER A 90 13.33 -3.61 -5.03
N PHE A 91 12.98 -2.62 -5.85
CA PHE A 91 11.61 -2.09 -5.90
C PHE A 91 10.59 -3.15 -6.37
N ALA A 92 11.03 -4.12 -7.16
CA ALA A 92 10.16 -5.22 -7.61
C ALA A 92 9.78 -6.14 -6.43
N GLU A 93 10.73 -6.45 -5.56
CA GLU A 93 10.47 -7.23 -4.34
C GLU A 93 9.59 -6.45 -3.36
N LEU A 94 9.87 -5.16 -3.16
CA LEU A 94 9.02 -4.29 -2.34
C LEU A 94 7.56 -4.30 -2.84
N ARG A 95 7.36 -4.16 -4.16
CA ARG A 95 6.04 -4.22 -4.77
C ARG A 95 5.37 -5.57 -4.52
N LYS A 96 6.11 -6.66 -4.67
CA LYS A 96 5.61 -8.02 -4.44
C LYS A 96 5.10 -8.20 -3.01
N VAL A 97 5.94 -7.92 -2.01
CA VAL A 97 5.55 -8.13 -0.59
C VAL A 97 4.43 -7.17 -0.15
N PHE A 98 4.38 -5.97 -0.73
CA PHE A 98 3.29 -5.02 -0.50
C PHE A 98 1.96 -5.55 -1.05
N LEU A 99 1.96 -6.03 -2.29
CA LEU A 99 0.77 -6.63 -2.90
C LEU A 99 0.34 -7.89 -2.14
N GLU A 100 1.26 -8.80 -1.82
CA GLU A 100 0.95 -10.01 -1.03
C GLU A 100 0.28 -9.68 0.31
N ARG A 101 0.68 -8.57 0.96
CA ARG A 101 0.07 -8.12 2.22
C ARG A 101 -1.32 -7.52 2.04
N TYR A 102 -1.51 -6.66 1.05
CA TYR A 102 -2.68 -5.79 0.95
C TYR A 102 -3.72 -6.22 -0.10
N MET A 103 -3.34 -7.10 -1.03
CA MET A 103 -4.27 -7.69 -2.02
C MET A 103 -5.32 -8.58 -1.37
N ILE A 104 -4.95 -9.35 -0.34
CA ILE A 104 -5.89 -10.24 0.37
C ILE A 104 -6.99 -9.41 1.06
N ILE A 105 -6.67 -8.16 1.44
CA ILE A 105 -7.61 -7.24 2.08
C ILE A 105 -8.51 -6.59 1.03
N SER A 106 -7.97 -6.17 -0.13
CA SER A 106 -8.81 -5.63 -1.21
C SER A 106 -9.79 -6.67 -1.72
N ASP A 107 -9.34 -7.90 -1.99
CA ASP A 107 -10.19 -8.97 -2.52
C ASP A 107 -11.37 -9.28 -1.56
N ARG A 108 -11.11 -9.29 -0.24
CA ARG A 108 -12.14 -9.47 0.80
C ARG A 108 -13.03 -8.25 1.04
N LEU A 109 -12.52 -7.03 0.86
CA LEU A 109 -13.31 -5.80 1.00
C LEU A 109 -14.26 -5.62 -0.18
N TYR A 110 -13.83 -5.96 -1.41
CA TYR A 110 -14.68 -5.96 -2.59
C TYR A 110 -15.70 -7.12 -2.58
N THR A 111 -15.38 -8.30 -2.02
CA THR A 111 -16.39 -9.38 -1.91
C THR A 111 -17.40 -9.19 -0.77
N ALA A 112 -17.00 -8.72 0.42
CA ALA A 112 -17.87 -8.75 1.60
C ALA A 112 -18.70 -7.46 1.82
N ASN A 113 -18.17 -6.28 1.46
CA ASN A 113 -18.84 -5.01 1.74
C ASN A 113 -19.78 -4.56 0.61
N ASP A 114 -19.45 -4.88 -0.65
CA ASP A 114 -20.25 -4.43 -1.79
C ASP A 114 -21.53 -5.26 -1.97
N LEU A 115 -21.52 -6.57 -1.67
CA LEU A 115 -22.73 -7.40 -1.78
C LEU A 115 -23.67 -7.29 -0.57
N SER A 116 -23.15 -7.02 0.63
CA SER A 116 -23.98 -6.96 1.85
C SER A 116 -24.86 -5.70 1.95
N THR A 117 -24.52 -4.67 1.15
CA THR A 117 -25.26 -3.40 1.08
C THR A 117 -26.31 -3.37 -0.05
N VAL A 118 -26.21 -4.27 -1.03
CA VAL A 118 -27.19 -4.39 -2.12
C VAL A 118 -28.41 -5.18 -1.63
N ARG A 119 -29.34 -4.49 -0.99
CA ARG A 119 -30.68 -4.99 -0.68
C ARG A 119 -31.67 -4.49 -1.73
N GLN A 120 -32.70 -5.30 -2.01
CA GLN A 120 -33.82 -4.84 -2.84
C GLN A 120 -34.49 -3.65 -2.15
N ARG A 121 -34.63 -2.54 -2.88
CA ARG A 121 -35.33 -1.35 -2.35
C ARG A 121 -36.84 -1.58 -2.36
N LEU A 122 -37.57 -0.89 -1.48
CA LEU A 122 -39.03 -1.03 -1.32
C LEU A 122 -39.82 -0.71 -2.61
N ASP A 123 -39.27 0.12 -3.47
CA ASP A 123 -39.83 0.60 -4.74
C ASP A 123 -39.21 -0.07 -5.98
N GLU A 124 -38.27 -1.00 -5.79
CA GLU A 124 -37.54 -1.65 -6.87
C GLU A 124 -38.19 -2.98 -7.27
N LYS A 125 -38.46 -3.15 -8.57
CA LYS A 125 -38.95 -4.43 -9.10
C LYS A 125 -37.83 -5.46 -9.01
N LEU A 126 -38.19 -6.70 -8.72
CA LEU A 126 -37.25 -7.80 -8.53
C LEU A 126 -36.28 -7.99 -9.71
N LYS A 127 -36.74 -7.77 -10.95
CA LYS A 127 -35.90 -7.88 -12.16
C LYS A 127 -34.80 -6.81 -12.23
N ASP A 128 -35.11 -5.61 -11.78
CA ASP A 128 -34.17 -4.47 -11.76
C ASP A 128 -33.14 -4.69 -10.64
N TYR A 129 -33.58 -5.21 -9.49
CA TYR A 129 -32.70 -5.64 -8.41
C TYR A 129 -31.69 -6.70 -8.85
N ILE A 130 -32.16 -7.79 -9.50
CA ILE A 130 -31.28 -8.87 -9.99
C ILE A 130 -30.27 -8.33 -11.00
N THR A 131 -30.69 -7.42 -11.88
CA THR A 131 -29.80 -6.81 -12.88
C THR A 131 -28.72 -5.95 -12.22
N ARG A 132 -29.08 -5.11 -11.24
CA ARG A 132 -28.10 -4.33 -10.47
C ARG A 132 -27.17 -5.24 -9.67
N PHE A 133 -27.71 -6.23 -8.97
CA PHE A 133 -26.94 -7.19 -8.19
C PHE A 133 -25.92 -7.93 -9.08
N ASN A 134 -26.32 -8.39 -10.26
CA ASN A 134 -25.42 -9.06 -11.19
C ASN A 134 -24.35 -8.12 -11.77
N ASN A 135 -24.68 -6.84 -11.99
CA ASN A 135 -23.71 -5.84 -12.45
C ASN A 135 -22.68 -5.50 -11.36
N GLU A 136 -23.10 -5.38 -10.09
CA GLU A 136 -22.16 -5.20 -8.97
C GLU A 136 -21.35 -6.47 -8.71
N TYR A 137 -21.95 -7.66 -8.86
CA TYR A 137 -21.26 -8.94 -8.79
C TYR A 137 -20.18 -9.07 -9.88
N ALA A 138 -20.49 -8.71 -11.13
CA ALA A 138 -19.54 -8.74 -12.24
C ALA A 138 -18.37 -7.75 -12.09
N ARG A 139 -18.53 -6.70 -11.30
CA ARG A 139 -17.45 -5.76 -10.93
C ARG A 139 -16.52 -6.31 -9.85
N CYS A 140 -16.97 -7.32 -9.10
CA CYS A 140 -16.19 -7.97 -8.04
C CYS A 140 -15.33 -9.14 -8.55
N GLU A 141 -15.63 -9.71 -9.72
CA GLU A 141 -14.85 -10.79 -10.34
C GLU A 141 -13.77 -10.28 -11.35
N GLY A 142 -13.43 -8.98 -11.30
CA GLY A 142 -12.46 -8.33 -12.21
C GLY A 142 -11.12 -8.01 -11.57
#